data_AF-A0AAJ1B5Q3-F1
#
_entry.id   AF-A0AAJ1B5Q3-F1
#
_cell.length_a   1.000
_cell.length_b   1.000
_cell.length_c   1.000
_cell.angle_alpha   90.00
_cell.angle_beta   90.00
_cell.angle_gamma   90.00
#
_symmetry.space_group_name_H-M   'P 1'
#
loop_
_entity.id
_entity.type
_entity.pdbx_description
1 polymer ?
#
loop_
_entity_poly.entity_id
_entity_poly.type
_entity_poly.pdbx_seq_one_letter_code
_entity_poly.pdbx_strand_id
1 'polypeptide(L)'
;MLRKNILIFIKRNTLISAFFIISIVIITSYYLTLDLPELFRGAEQWFNLLFQLSVGYIINFMFYITQVYVPNNKRDSIARRNVSMRLKQIIKNMRNSLSSLAEIYLDGHTGTDYTAEELSSLLQLRFSDKVKVLNANRTTRENMVYFSVREWLGECIRKTEDEIDKLYKYYPTDISVELMKVLEDILNSTYHSMMKRLLVVPNDVDFSQCNNNFFAEYYKLICELEKINQKEYFSE
;
A
#
# COMPACT_ATOMS: atom_id res chain seq x y z
N MET A 1 1.13 14.31 19.80
CA MET A 1 0.67 14.36 18.39
C MET A 1 1.15 15.61 17.66
N LEU A 2 0.87 16.83 18.16
CA LEU A 2 1.24 18.10 17.52
C LEU A 2 2.75 18.25 17.23
N ARG A 3 3.61 17.93 18.21
CA ARG A 3 5.08 18.01 18.06
C ARG A 3 5.63 17.09 16.96
N LYS A 4 5.08 15.88 16.82
CA LYS A 4 5.52 14.90 15.79
C LYS A 4 5.19 15.41 14.38
N ASN A 5 3.99 15.98 14.20
CA ASN A 5 3.54 16.53 12.91
C ASN A 5 4.35 17.77 12.51
N ILE A 6 4.71 18.64 13.46
CA ILE A 6 5.56 19.82 13.22
C ILE A 6 6.98 19.39 12.82
N LEU A 7 7.56 18.39 13.50
CA LEU A 7 8.87 17.85 13.14
C LEU A 7 8.88 17.23 11.73
N ILE A 8 7.83 16.49 11.37
CA ILE A 8 7.67 15.93 10.02
C ILE A 8 7.55 17.05 8.99
N PHE A 9 6.80 18.11 9.28
CA PHE A 9 6.69 19.29 8.41
C PHE A 9 8.05 19.94 8.16
N ILE A 10 8.80 20.23 9.23
CA ILE A 10 10.11 20.90 9.15
C ILE A 10 11.09 20.05 8.34
N LYS A 11 11.13 18.74 8.57
CA LYS A 11 12.04 17.82 7.85
C LYS A 11 11.70 17.69 6.37
N ARG A 12 10.41 17.72 6.01
CA ARG A 12 9.95 17.61 4.62
C ARG A 12 10.06 18.93 3.86
N ASN A 13 10.00 20.06 4.57
CA ASN A 13 10.04 21.42 4.02
C ASN A 13 11.18 22.26 4.65
N THR A 14 12.40 21.72 4.67
CA THR A 14 13.56 22.31 5.35
C THR A 14 13.83 23.74 4.88
N LEU A 15 13.84 23.95 3.56
CA LEU A 15 14.15 25.24 2.96
C LEU A 15 13.09 26.30 3.32
N ILE A 16 11.80 25.95 3.20
CA ILE A 16 10.69 26.85 3.52
C ILE A 16 10.70 27.19 5.02
N SER A 17 10.99 26.21 5.87
CA SER A 17 11.06 26.39 7.33
C SER A 17 12.28 27.23 7.75
N ALA A 18 13.41 27.08 7.07
CA ALA A 18 14.60 27.89 7.32
C ALA A 18 14.35 29.37 7.02
N PHE A 19 13.76 29.68 5.85
CA PHE A 19 13.38 31.06 5.52
C PHE A 19 12.34 31.65 6.47
N PHE A 20 11.45 30.83 7.05
CA PHE A 20 10.52 31.29 8.08
C PHE A 20 11.25 31.73 9.35
N ILE A 21 12.23 30.94 9.82
CA ILE A 21 13.06 31.29 10.98
C ILE A 21 13.87 32.57 10.70
N ILE A 22 14.50 32.67 9.52
CA ILE A 22 15.24 33.86 9.10
C ILE A 22 14.33 35.09 9.10
N SER A 23 13.09 34.96 8.61
CA SER A 23 12.10 36.05 8.59
C SER A 23 11.76 36.53 10.00
N ILE A 24 11.60 35.61 10.97
CA ILE A 24 11.36 35.96 12.38
C ILE A 24 12.57 36.70 12.97
N VAL A 25 13.79 36.24 12.67
CA VAL A 25 15.03 36.88 13.14
C VAL A 25 15.15 38.30 12.59
N ILE A 26 14.87 38.51 11.30
CA ILE A 26 14.90 39.83 10.67
C ILE A 26 13.87 40.77 11.30
N ILE A 27 12.64 40.31 11.52
CA ILE A 27 11.59 41.10 12.17
C ILE A 27 12.01 41.48 13.60
N THR A 28 12.52 40.52 14.37
CA THR A 28 12.96 40.76 15.74
C THR A 28 14.14 41.74 15.77
N SER A 29 15.12 41.56 14.87
CA SER A 29 16.27 42.44 14.74
C SER A 29 15.86 43.85 14.34
N TYR A 30 14.87 44.00 13.45
CA TYR A 30 14.34 45.30 13.05
C TYR A 30 13.77 46.05 14.26
N TYR A 31 12.91 45.40 15.05
CA TYR A 31 12.33 46.03 16.24
C TYR A 31 13.38 46.40 17.30
N LEU A 32 14.42 45.59 17.47
CA LEU A 32 15.51 45.89 18.41
C LEU A 32 16.42 47.04 17.94
N THR A 33 16.45 47.33 16.65
CA THR A 33 17.33 48.35 16.06
C THR A 33 16.62 49.68 15.75
N LEU A 34 15.31 49.76 15.97
CA LEU A 34 14.52 50.99 15.76
C LEU A 34 15.03 52.20 16.56
N ASP A 35 15.45 51.98 17.81
CA ASP A 35 15.90 53.06 18.71
C ASP A 35 17.43 53.29 18.65
N LEU A 36 18.16 52.54 17.81
CA LEU A 36 19.61 52.63 17.69
C LEU A 36 19.99 53.63 16.57
N PRO A 37 21.11 54.38 16.73
CA PRO A 37 21.63 55.21 15.65
C PRO A 37 22.01 54.36 14.44
N GLU A 38 21.93 54.94 13.25
CA GLU A 38 22.24 54.22 12.00
C GLU A 38 23.61 53.54 12.05
N LEU A 39 23.62 52.22 11.87
CA LEU A 39 24.84 51.41 11.80
C LEU A 39 25.72 51.80 10.60
N PHE A 40 25.11 52.19 9.48
CA PHE A 40 25.76 52.71 8.28
C PHE A 40 24.75 53.55 7.48
N ARG A 41 25.25 54.40 6.57
CA ARG A 41 24.38 55.27 5.76
C ARG A 41 23.39 54.44 4.94
N GLY A 42 22.10 54.68 5.13
CA GLY A 42 21.03 53.98 4.42
C GLY A 42 20.71 52.59 4.97
N ALA A 43 21.23 52.23 6.15
CA ALA A 43 20.91 50.98 6.84
C ALA A 43 19.40 50.83 7.07
N GLU A 44 18.73 51.90 7.48
CA GLU A 44 17.29 51.91 7.76
C GLU A 44 16.45 51.46 6.55
N GLN A 45 16.80 51.92 5.35
CA GLN A 45 16.09 51.57 4.10
C GLN A 45 16.22 50.09 3.77
N TRP A 46 17.43 49.53 3.91
CA TRP A 46 17.68 48.10 3.70
C TRP A 46 16.97 47.24 4.74
N PHE A 47 16.98 47.66 6.01
CA PHE A 47 16.29 46.98 7.10
C PHE A 47 14.77 47.00 6.91
N ASN A 48 14.18 48.13 6.47
CA ASN A 48 12.77 48.23 6.16
C ASN A 48 12.38 47.34 4.96
N LEU A 49 13.20 47.30 3.91
CA LEU A 49 12.98 46.39 2.78
C LEU A 49 12.97 44.91 3.22
N LEU A 50 13.97 44.50 4.00
CA LEU A 50 14.07 43.13 4.53
C LEU A 50 12.92 42.81 5.48
N PHE A 51 12.46 43.78 6.27
CA PHE A 51 11.29 43.65 7.13
C PHE A 51 10.02 43.41 6.31
N GLN A 52 9.74 44.23 5.30
CA GLN A 52 8.57 44.06 4.44
C GLN A 52 8.60 42.72 3.69
N LEU A 53 9.76 42.31 3.19
CA LEU A 53 9.95 41.00 2.57
C LEU A 53 9.67 39.86 3.55
N SER A 54 10.15 39.97 4.79
CA SER A 54 9.93 38.98 5.85
C SER A 54 8.46 38.86 6.23
N VAL A 55 7.75 39.99 6.35
CA VAL A 55 6.31 40.01 6.61
C VAL A 55 5.54 39.34 5.47
N GLY A 56 5.85 39.70 4.22
CA GLY A 56 5.25 39.08 3.04
C GLY A 56 5.52 37.57 2.97
N TYR A 57 6.72 37.14 3.31
CA TYR A 57 7.09 35.73 3.37
C TYR A 57 6.29 34.97 4.44
N ILE A 58 6.15 35.53 5.65
CA ILE A 58 5.37 34.91 6.73
C ILE A 58 3.90 34.73 6.33
N ILE A 59 3.30 35.73 5.68
CA ILE A 59 1.92 35.64 5.18
C ILE A 59 1.80 34.51 4.15
N ASN A 60 2.69 34.45 3.16
CA ASN A 60 2.72 33.38 2.16
C ASN A 60 2.95 32.00 2.79
N PHE A 61 3.80 31.91 3.81
CA PHE A 61 4.04 30.69 4.56
C PHE A 61 2.80 30.20 5.30
N MET A 62 2.05 31.10 5.94
CA MET A 62 0.76 30.77 6.57
C MET A 62 -0.27 30.27 5.55
N PHE A 63 -0.36 30.91 4.38
CA PHE A 63 -1.22 30.43 3.28
C PHE A 63 -0.79 29.07 2.77
N TYR A 64 0.51 28.84 2.57
CA TYR A 64 1.04 27.54 2.17
C TYR A 64 0.67 26.44 3.18
N ILE A 65 0.84 26.69 4.49
CA ILE A 65 0.48 25.71 5.52
C ILE A 65 -1.01 25.38 5.47
N THR A 66 -1.85 26.41 5.48
CA THR A 66 -3.31 26.25 5.63
C THR A 66 -3.98 25.73 4.37
N GLN A 67 -3.56 26.19 3.19
CA GLN A 67 -4.23 25.87 1.92
C GLN A 67 -3.58 24.73 1.16
N VAL A 68 -2.28 24.48 1.34
CA VAL A 68 -1.54 23.46 0.57
C VAL A 68 -1.12 22.30 1.45
N TYR A 69 -0.32 22.55 2.49
CA TYR A 69 0.29 21.48 3.28
C TYR A 69 -0.75 20.66 4.07
N VAL A 70 -1.61 21.31 4.85
CA VAL A 70 -2.59 20.61 5.70
C VAL A 70 -3.58 19.79 4.85
N PRO A 71 -4.21 20.35 3.79
CA PRO A 71 -5.11 19.58 2.94
C PRO A 71 -4.42 18.42 2.22
N ASN A 72 -3.22 18.63 1.65
CA ASN A 72 -2.49 17.57 0.96
C ASN A 72 -2.07 16.46 1.93
N ASN A 73 -1.57 16.78 3.13
CA ASN A 73 -1.20 15.75 4.10
C ASN A 73 -2.43 14.93 4.56
N LYS A 74 -3.60 15.57 4.69
CA LYS A 74 -4.85 14.86 4.96
C LYS A 74 -5.25 13.95 3.79
N ARG A 75 -5.15 14.44 2.55
CA ARG A 75 -5.44 13.65 1.35
C ARG A 75 -4.50 12.44 1.23
N ASP A 76 -3.19 12.66 1.36
CA ASP A 76 -2.16 11.62 1.27
C ASP A 76 -2.36 10.53 2.33
N SER A 77 -2.70 10.91 3.57
CA SER A 77 -2.95 9.93 4.63
C SER A 77 -4.20 9.08 4.39
N ILE A 78 -5.28 9.68 3.88
CA ILE A 78 -6.50 8.95 3.48
C ILE A 78 -6.20 8.02 2.29
N ALA A 79 -5.47 8.51 1.28
CA ALA A 79 -5.10 7.73 0.12
C ALA A 79 -4.25 6.51 0.53
N ARG A 80 -3.19 6.72 1.34
CA ARG A 80 -2.35 5.64 1.87
C ARG A 80 -3.15 4.61 2.65
N ARG A 81 -4.08 5.04 3.51
CA ARG A 81 -4.96 4.13 4.26
C ARG A 81 -5.82 3.29 3.31
N ASN A 82 -6.39 3.90 2.28
CA ASN A 82 -7.23 3.20 1.31
C ASN A 82 -6.42 2.22 0.46
N VAL A 83 -5.22 2.60 0.01
CA VAL A 83 -4.27 1.70 -0.65
C VAL A 83 -3.94 0.52 0.28
N SER A 84 -3.57 0.78 1.53
CA SER A 84 -3.27 -0.29 2.51
C SER A 84 -4.44 -1.27 2.69
N MET A 85 -5.68 -0.76 2.77
CA MET A 85 -6.87 -1.61 2.89
C MET A 85 -7.07 -2.50 1.66
N ARG A 86 -6.83 -1.97 0.45
CA ARG A 86 -6.89 -2.76 -0.79
C ARG A 86 -5.78 -3.79 -0.87
N LEU A 87 -4.55 -3.43 -0.50
CA LEU A 87 -3.44 -4.38 -0.42
C LEU A 87 -3.76 -5.53 0.54
N LYS A 88 -4.34 -5.24 1.70
CA LYS A 88 -4.82 -6.29 2.63
C LYS A 88 -5.87 -7.19 1.99
N GLN A 89 -6.77 -6.64 1.19
CA GLN A 89 -7.78 -7.44 0.49
C GLN A 89 -7.15 -8.31 -0.60
N ILE A 90 -6.19 -7.79 -1.37
CA ILE A 90 -5.39 -8.54 -2.35
C ILE A 90 -4.68 -9.70 -1.64
N ILE A 91 -3.87 -9.40 -0.62
CA ILE A 91 -3.15 -10.39 0.18
C ILE A 91 -4.10 -11.46 0.72
N LYS A 92 -5.26 -11.06 1.25
CA LYS A 92 -6.28 -12.00 1.74
C LYS A 92 -6.80 -12.92 0.64
N ASN A 93 -7.11 -12.39 -0.54
CA ASN A 93 -7.61 -13.18 -1.67
C ASN A 93 -6.53 -14.20 -2.14
N MET A 94 -5.28 -13.76 -2.23
CA MET A 94 -4.14 -14.61 -2.59
C MET A 94 -3.83 -15.68 -1.52
N ARG A 95 -3.95 -15.34 -0.23
CA ARG A 95 -3.77 -16.30 0.87
C ARG A 95 -4.89 -17.33 0.88
N ASN A 96 -6.14 -16.90 0.69
CA ASN A 96 -7.29 -17.81 0.64
C ASN A 96 -7.16 -18.91 -0.41
N SER A 97 -6.49 -18.66 -1.55
CA SER A 97 -6.26 -19.72 -2.53
C SER A 97 -5.31 -20.79 -2.00
N LEU A 98 -4.29 -20.42 -1.22
CA LEU A 98 -3.36 -21.37 -0.61
C LEU A 98 -3.97 -22.05 0.62
N SER A 99 -4.60 -21.28 1.51
CA SER A 99 -5.17 -21.79 2.76
C SER A 99 -6.27 -22.82 2.52
N SER A 100 -7.13 -22.62 1.52
CA SER A 100 -8.16 -23.61 1.20
C SER A 100 -7.60 -24.89 0.59
N LEU A 101 -6.42 -24.85 -0.05
CA LEU A 101 -5.72 -26.06 -0.49
C LEU A 101 -5.02 -26.74 0.69
N ALA A 102 -4.38 -25.96 1.55
CA ALA A 102 -3.74 -26.44 2.78
C ALA A 102 -4.73 -27.21 3.67
N GLU A 103 -5.97 -26.73 3.82
CA GLU A 103 -7.01 -27.42 4.58
C GLU A 103 -7.42 -28.80 4.03
N ILE A 104 -7.12 -29.08 2.76
CA ILE A 104 -7.44 -30.36 2.10
C ILE A 104 -6.23 -31.28 2.10
N TYR A 105 -5.05 -30.73 1.79
CA TYR A 105 -3.86 -31.52 1.46
C TYR A 105 -2.77 -31.53 2.54
N LEU A 106 -2.88 -30.69 3.57
CA LEU A 106 -1.93 -30.61 4.67
C LEU A 106 -2.61 -31.00 5.99
N ASP A 107 -2.19 -32.13 6.55
CA ASP A 107 -2.64 -32.56 7.86
C ASP A 107 -1.95 -31.76 8.97
N GLY A 108 -2.73 -31.02 9.76
CA GLY A 108 -2.24 -30.35 10.97
C GLY A 108 -1.51 -29.01 10.75
N HIS A 109 -1.58 -28.43 9.53
CA HIS A 109 -1.06 -27.08 9.31
C HIS A 109 -1.78 -26.08 10.22
N THR A 110 -1.01 -25.38 11.05
CA THR A 110 -1.49 -24.35 11.96
C THR A 110 -0.67 -23.09 11.77
N GLY A 111 -1.25 -22.09 11.11
CA GLY A 111 -0.56 -20.82 10.89
C GLY A 111 -0.98 -20.14 9.59
N THR A 112 -0.29 -19.05 9.30
CA THR A 112 -0.41 -18.31 8.03
C THR A 112 0.78 -18.55 7.11
N ASP A 113 1.90 -19.05 7.64
CA ASP A 113 3.15 -19.13 6.90
C ASP A 113 3.40 -20.55 6.42
N TYR A 114 3.78 -20.70 5.16
CA TYR A 114 3.98 -22.01 4.52
C TYR A 114 5.45 -22.32 4.30
N THR A 115 5.85 -23.57 4.56
CA THR A 115 7.18 -24.07 4.17
C THR A 115 7.22 -24.49 2.71
N ALA A 116 8.43 -24.67 2.16
CA ALA A 116 8.59 -25.11 0.77
C ALA A 116 8.01 -26.51 0.54
N GLU A 117 8.09 -27.39 1.54
CA GLU A 117 7.56 -28.75 1.53
C GLU A 117 6.03 -28.75 1.55
N GLU A 118 5.43 -27.90 2.39
CA GLU A 118 3.99 -27.71 2.45
C GLU A 118 3.45 -27.20 1.10
N LEU A 119 4.08 -26.18 0.51
CA LEU A 119 3.70 -25.66 -0.80
C LEU A 119 3.89 -26.67 -1.93
N SER A 120 4.88 -27.56 -1.82
CA SER A 120 5.11 -28.63 -2.81
C SER A 120 4.04 -29.70 -2.71
N SER A 121 3.54 -29.98 -1.51
CA SER A 121 2.44 -30.90 -1.29
C SER A 121 1.12 -30.40 -1.90
N LEU A 122 0.96 -29.09 -2.13
CA LEU A 122 -0.22 -28.54 -2.81
C LEU A 122 -0.26 -28.87 -4.31
N LEU A 123 0.82 -29.37 -4.91
CA LEU A 123 0.86 -29.74 -6.34
C LEU A 123 0.00 -30.96 -6.67
N GLN A 124 -0.37 -31.77 -5.67
CA GLN A 124 -1.27 -32.92 -5.82
C GLN A 124 -2.76 -32.54 -5.91
N LEU A 125 -3.07 -31.25 -6.06
CA LEU A 125 -4.43 -30.75 -6.05
C LEU A 125 -5.31 -31.44 -7.10
N ARG A 126 -6.60 -31.60 -6.80
CA ARG A 126 -7.62 -32.02 -7.76
C ARG A 126 -8.70 -30.96 -7.83
N PHE A 127 -9.08 -30.59 -9.04
CA PHE A 127 -10.04 -29.52 -9.28
C PHE A 127 -11.46 -29.88 -8.85
N SER A 128 -11.79 -31.17 -8.81
CA SER A 128 -13.06 -31.73 -8.36
C SER A 128 -13.24 -31.73 -6.84
N ASP A 129 -12.15 -31.68 -6.06
CA ASP A 129 -12.17 -31.68 -4.59
C ASP A 129 -12.96 -30.47 -4.06
N LYS A 130 -13.50 -30.60 -2.84
CA LYS A 130 -14.34 -29.59 -2.20
C LYS A 130 -13.55 -28.80 -1.16
N VAL A 131 -13.59 -27.48 -1.27
CA VAL A 131 -13.09 -26.58 -0.22
C VAL A 131 -14.16 -26.40 0.84
N LYS A 132 -13.77 -26.16 2.10
CA LYS A 132 -14.71 -25.89 3.22
C LYS A 132 -15.35 -24.50 3.16
N VAL A 133 -15.67 -24.03 1.96
CA VAL A 133 -16.35 -22.75 1.72
C VAL A 133 -17.70 -23.02 1.08
N LEU A 134 -18.76 -22.58 1.74
CA LEU A 134 -20.13 -22.73 1.25
C LEU A 134 -20.37 -21.83 0.04
N ASN A 135 -20.94 -22.43 -1.00
CA ASN A 135 -21.52 -21.71 -2.12
C ASN A 135 -22.93 -21.26 -1.71
N ALA A 136 -23.02 -20.04 -1.18
CA ALA A 136 -24.28 -19.47 -0.69
C ALA A 136 -25.38 -19.43 -1.77
N ASN A 137 -25.04 -19.30 -3.04
CA ASN A 137 -26.00 -19.26 -4.14
C ASN A 137 -26.64 -20.63 -4.42
N ARG A 138 -25.97 -21.72 -4.06
CA ARG A 138 -26.43 -23.10 -4.30
C ARG A 138 -26.85 -23.81 -3.00
N THR A 139 -26.48 -23.25 -1.86
CA THR A 139 -26.78 -23.80 -0.54
C THR A 139 -28.24 -23.52 -0.19
N THR A 140 -28.94 -24.54 0.28
CA THR A 140 -30.29 -24.45 0.84
C THR A 140 -30.28 -24.93 2.29
N ARG A 141 -31.40 -24.79 3.02
CA ARG A 141 -31.51 -25.30 4.40
C ARG A 141 -31.28 -26.81 4.49
N GLU A 142 -31.58 -27.55 3.43
CA GLU A 142 -31.54 -29.02 3.40
C GLU A 142 -30.30 -29.56 2.67
N ASN A 143 -29.61 -28.72 1.89
CA ASN A 143 -28.44 -29.14 1.10
C ASN A 143 -27.32 -28.08 1.16
N MET A 144 -26.25 -28.42 1.88
CA MET A 144 -25.04 -27.62 1.99
C MET A 144 -24.12 -27.87 0.79
N VAL A 145 -24.02 -26.90 -0.11
CA VAL A 145 -23.21 -27.02 -1.32
C VAL A 145 -21.91 -26.25 -1.14
N TYR A 146 -20.79 -26.96 -1.22
CA TYR A 146 -19.45 -26.39 -1.13
C TYR A 146 -18.87 -26.11 -2.51
N PHE A 147 -18.05 -25.05 -2.60
CA PHE A 147 -17.27 -24.77 -3.80
C PHE A 147 -16.32 -25.93 -4.11
N SER A 148 -16.11 -26.23 -5.38
CA SER A 148 -14.93 -27.03 -5.76
C SER A 148 -13.66 -26.19 -5.69
N VAL A 149 -12.51 -26.86 -5.59
CA VAL A 149 -11.19 -26.23 -5.69
C VAL A 149 -11.13 -25.36 -6.95
N ARG A 150 -11.63 -25.86 -8.08
CA ARG A 150 -11.71 -25.09 -9.33
C ARG A 150 -12.45 -23.77 -9.19
N GLU A 151 -13.68 -23.81 -8.69
CA GLU A 151 -14.52 -22.61 -8.55
C GLU A 151 -13.87 -21.62 -7.58
N TRP A 152 -13.28 -22.13 -6.50
CA TRP A 152 -12.66 -21.30 -5.49
C TRP A 152 -11.37 -20.61 -5.96
N LEU A 153 -10.45 -21.35 -6.59
CA LEU A 153 -9.23 -20.76 -7.14
C LEU A 153 -9.54 -19.72 -8.22
N GLY A 154 -10.54 -20.00 -9.08
CA GLY A 154 -11.02 -19.04 -10.07
C GLY A 154 -11.56 -17.75 -9.44
N GLU A 155 -12.35 -17.86 -8.37
CA GLU A 155 -12.85 -16.70 -7.63
C GLU A 155 -11.74 -15.93 -6.92
N CYS A 156 -10.76 -16.61 -6.32
CA CYS A 156 -9.60 -15.96 -5.69
C CYS A 156 -8.78 -15.16 -6.71
N ILE A 157 -8.48 -15.75 -7.86
CA ILE A 157 -7.77 -15.07 -8.97
C ILE A 157 -8.57 -13.86 -9.44
N ARG A 158 -9.84 -14.04 -9.77
CA ARG A 158 -10.71 -12.96 -10.28
C ARG A 158 -10.80 -11.79 -9.30
N LYS A 159 -10.96 -12.06 -7.99
CA LYS A 159 -11.02 -11.02 -6.95
C LYS A 159 -9.67 -10.34 -6.73
N THR A 160 -8.57 -11.07 -6.90
CA THR A 160 -7.22 -10.50 -6.83
C THR A 160 -7.04 -9.49 -7.96
N GLU A 161 -7.32 -9.89 -9.20
CA GLU A 161 -7.21 -9.04 -10.39
C GLU A 161 -8.12 -7.81 -10.30
N ASP A 162 -9.38 -7.99 -9.91
CA ASP A 162 -10.34 -6.88 -9.75
C ASP A 162 -9.87 -5.86 -8.69
N GLU A 163 -9.27 -6.29 -7.59
CA GLU A 163 -8.73 -5.35 -6.60
C GLU A 163 -7.45 -4.64 -7.08
N ILE A 164 -6.61 -5.31 -7.88
CA ILE A 164 -5.44 -4.69 -8.52
C ILE A 164 -5.88 -3.64 -9.54
N ASP A 165 -6.84 -3.96 -10.41
CA ASP A 165 -7.41 -3.02 -11.38
C ASP A 165 -8.03 -1.79 -10.71
N LYS A 166 -8.77 -1.99 -9.61
CA LYS A 166 -9.30 -0.86 -8.81
C LYS A 166 -8.19 -0.01 -8.23
N LEU A 167 -7.08 -0.61 -7.81
CA LEU A 167 -5.94 0.11 -7.26
C LEU A 167 -5.30 1.00 -8.34
N TYR A 168 -5.07 0.47 -9.55
CA TYR A 168 -4.62 1.24 -10.70
C TYR A 168 -5.60 2.34 -11.12
N LYS A 169 -6.91 2.06 -11.07
CA LYS A 169 -7.94 3.02 -11.49
C LYS A 169 -8.13 4.18 -10.53
N TYR A 170 -8.12 3.91 -9.22
CA TYR A 170 -8.52 4.90 -8.21
C TYR A 170 -7.35 5.58 -7.50
N TYR A 171 -6.17 4.96 -7.48
CA TYR A 171 -5.01 5.46 -6.75
C TYR A 171 -3.71 5.50 -7.57
N PRO A 172 -3.72 5.78 -8.89
CA PRO A 172 -2.53 5.63 -9.74
C PRO A 172 -1.33 6.45 -9.26
N THR A 173 -1.58 7.65 -8.69
CA THR A 173 -0.53 8.55 -8.19
C THR A 173 0.06 8.13 -6.84
N ASP A 174 -0.61 7.22 -6.13
CA ASP A 174 -0.23 6.78 -4.78
C ASP A 174 0.46 5.40 -4.79
N ILE A 175 0.67 4.79 -5.96
CA ILE A 175 1.37 3.51 -6.14
C ILE A 175 2.86 3.79 -6.28
N SER A 176 3.68 3.20 -5.41
CA SER A 176 5.13 3.25 -5.55
C SER A 176 5.61 2.37 -6.71
N VAL A 177 6.80 2.66 -7.24
CA VAL A 177 7.40 1.84 -8.31
C VAL A 177 7.61 0.39 -7.84
N GLU A 178 7.99 0.21 -6.58
CA GLU A 178 8.16 -1.10 -5.95
C GLU A 178 6.83 -1.87 -5.89
N LEU A 179 5.76 -1.20 -5.44
CA LEU A 179 4.41 -1.79 -5.41
C LEU A 179 3.93 -2.15 -6.82
N MET A 180 4.04 -1.23 -7.78
CA MET A 180 3.61 -1.45 -9.15
C MET A 180 4.27 -2.70 -9.75
N LYS A 181 5.59 -2.86 -9.54
CA LYS A 181 6.31 -4.04 -10.01
C LYS A 181 5.74 -5.33 -9.43
N VAL A 182 5.54 -5.41 -8.12
CA VAL A 182 5.01 -6.63 -7.48
C VAL A 182 3.58 -6.93 -7.95
N LEU A 183 2.75 -5.90 -8.15
CA LEU A 183 1.39 -6.09 -8.68
C LEU A 183 1.42 -6.65 -10.12
N GLU A 184 2.30 -6.15 -10.97
CA GLU A 184 2.53 -6.71 -12.31
C GLU A 184 3.06 -8.15 -12.26
N ASP A 185 4.01 -8.43 -11.36
CA ASP A 185 4.57 -9.78 -11.18
C ASP A 185 3.48 -10.76 -10.70
N ILE A 186 2.50 -10.31 -9.90
CA ILE A 186 1.32 -11.10 -9.51
C ILE A 186 0.46 -11.41 -10.72
N LEU A 187 0.07 -10.40 -11.51
CA LEU A 187 -0.78 -10.57 -12.70
C LEU A 187 -0.14 -11.49 -13.75
N ASN A 188 1.19 -11.42 -13.88
CA ASN A 188 1.97 -12.19 -14.84
C ASN A 188 2.57 -13.49 -14.26
N SER A 189 2.26 -13.82 -13.01
CA SER A 189 2.80 -15.01 -12.35
C SER A 189 2.46 -16.32 -13.08
N THR A 190 3.35 -17.31 -12.97
CA THR A 190 3.12 -18.68 -13.47
C THR A 190 1.80 -19.23 -12.93
N TYR A 191 1.48 -18.96 -11.66
CA TYR A 191 0.22 -19.34 -11.05
C TYR A 191 -1.00 -18.76 -11.79
N HIS A 192 -1.07 -17.45 -11.99
CA HIS A 192 -2.20 -16.81 -12.67
C HIS A 192 -2.33 -17.26 -14.12
N SER A 193 -1.22 -17.25 -14.86
CA SER A 193 -1.21 -17.62 -16.28
C SER A 193 -1.61 -19.09 -16.50
N MET A 194 -1.12 -20.00 -15.65
CA MET A 194 -1.43 -21.42 -15.74
C MET A 194 -2.84 -21.74 -15.26
N MET A 195 -3.26 -21.22 -14.11
CA MET A 195 -4.60 -21.48 -13.57
C MET A 195 -5.70 -20.95 -14.48
N LYS A 196 -5.53 -19.78 -15.11
CA LYS A 196 -6.50 -19.28 -16.11
C LYS A 196 -6.76 -20.28 -17.25
N ARG A 197 -5.73 -21.01 -17.69
CA ARG A 197 -5.88 -22.02 -18.75
C ARG A 197 -6.49 -23.31 -18.21
N LEU A 198 -6.00 -23.77 -17.06
CA LEU A 198 -6.33 -25.10 -16.54
C LEU A 198 -7.71 -25.16 -15.89
N LEU A 199 -8.18 -24.07 -15.29
CA LEU A 199 -9.52 -23.99 -14.70
C LEU A 199 -10.65 -24.11 -15.74
N VAL A 200 -10.35 -23.96 -17.04
CA VAL A 200 -11.31 -24.14 -18.15
C VAL A 200 -11.38 -25.60 -18.62
N VAL A 201 -10.36 -26.42 -18.38
CA VAL A 201 -10.27 -27.81 -18.87
C VAL A 201 -11.14 -28.72 -18.00
N PRO A 202 -12.08 -29.52 -18.53
CA PRO A 202 -13.08 -30.23 -17.74
C PRO A 202 -12.51 -31.31 -16.79
N ASN A 203 -11.35 -31.87 -17.13
CA ASN A 203 -10.72 -32.96 -16.36
C ASN A 203 -9.94 -32.44 -15.15
N ASP A 204 -9.74 -33.32 -14.18
CA ASP A 204 -8.76 -33.09 -13.12
C ASP A 204 -7.34 -33.11 -13.69
N VAL A 205 -6.45 -32.40 -13.00
CA VAL A 205 -5.04 -32.26 -13.33
C VAL A 205 -4.24 -32.64 -12.09
N ASP A 206 -3.07 -33.23 -12.28
CA ASP A 206 -2.12 -33.51 -11.22
C ASP A 206 -0.78 -32.86 -11.61
N PHE A 207 -0.21 -32.05 -10.70
CA PHE A 207 1.06 -31.37 -10.90
C PHE A 207 2.19 -31.98 -10.08
N SER A 208 2.01 -33.16 -9.50
CA SER A 208 3.01 -33.86 -8.69
C SER A 208 4.37 -34.03 -9.40
N GLN A 209 4.38 -34.11 -10.74
CA GLN A 209 5.60 -34.19 -11.56
C GLN A 209 6.10 -32.83 -12.11
N CYS A 210 5.51 -31.72 -11.69
CA CYS A 210 5.91 -30.40 -12.15
C CYS A 210 7.22 -29.99 -11.45
N ASN A 211 8.28 -29.76 -12.24
CA ASN A 211 9.57 -29.32 -11.71
C ASN A 211 9.56 -27.90 -11.11
N ASN A 212 8.56 -27.08 -11.46
CA ASN A 212 8.47 -25.71 -10.96
C ASN A 212 7.28 -25.53 -10.01
N ASN A 213 7.58 -25.18 -8.77
CA ASN A 213 6.55 -24.96 -7.76
C ASN A 213 6.00 -23.53 -7.87
N PHE A 214 5.00 -23.37 -8.73
CA PHE A 214 4.31 -22.11 -8.94
C PHE A 214 3.57 -21.60 -7.69
N PHE A 215 3.24 -22.45 -6.71
CA PHE A 215 2.70 -22.01 -5.42
C PHE A 215 3.77 -21.33 -4.57
N ALA A 216 5.00 -21.83 -4.60
CA ALA A 216 6.13 -21.22 -3.91
C ALA A 216 6.50 -19.85 -4.50
N GLU A 217 6.50 -19.73 -5.83
CA GLU A 217 6.66 -18.43 -6.50
C GLU A 217 5.56 -17.46 -6.09
N TYR A 218 4.31 -17.91 -6.12
CA TYR A 218 3.16 -17.09 -5.76
C TYR A 218 3.16 -16.66 -4.29
N TYR A 219 3.55 -17.55 -3.38
CA TYR A 219 3.66 -17.25 -1.95
C TYR A 219 4.75 -16.20 -1.66
N LYS A 220 5.87 -16.22 -2.39
CA LYS A 220 6.89 -15.16 -2.28
C LYS A 220 6.32 -13.78 -2.62
N LEU A 221 5.50 -13.67 -3.67
CA LEU A 221 4.83 -12.43 -4.04
C LEU A 221 3.87 -11.93 -2.95
N ILE A 222 3.17 -12.85 -2.26
CA ILE A 222 2.33 -12.51 -1.09
C ILE A 222 3.20 -11.86 0.01
N CYS A 223 4.31 -12.50 0.36
CA CYS A 223 5.21 -11.99 1.40
C CYS A 223 5.85 -10.65 1.00
N GLU A 224 6.19 -10.44 -0.27
CA GLU A 224 6.70 -9.16 -0.77
C GLU A 224 5.64 -8.06 -0.66
N LEU A 225 4.40 -8.36 -1.06
CA LEU A 225 3.29 -7.42 -0.96
C LEU A 225 2.99 -7.03 0.49
N GLU A 226 3.11 -7.97 1.43
CA GLU A 226 2.99 -7.72 2.87
C GLU A 226 4.06 -6.76 3.38
N LYS A 227 5.33 -6.99 3.00
CA LYS A 227 6.45 -6.12 3.36
C LYS A 227 6.26 -4.71 2.84
N ILE A 228 5.84 -4.55 1.57
CA ILE A 228 5.57 -3.24 0.97
C ILE A 228 4.43 -2.53 1.71
N ASN A 229 3.33 -3.24 1.98
CA ASN A 229 2.21 -2.67 2.71
C ASN A 229 2.62 -2.18 4.11
N GLN A 230 3.42 -2.97 4.85
CA GLN A 230 3.94 -2.60 6.16
C GLN A 230 4.90 -1.41 6.11
N LYS A 231 5.80 -1.38 5.12
CA LYS A 231 6.85 -0.36 4.97
C LYS A 231 6.28 1.00 4.53
N GLU A 232 5.33 1.00 3.60
CA GLU A 232 4.97 2.22 2.85
C GLU A 232 3.58 2.77 3.18
N TYR A 233 2.63 1.90 3.52
CA TYR A 233 1.21 2.24 3.60
C TYR A 233 0.58 1.99 4.96
N PHE A 234 1.21 1.16 5.80
CA PHE A 234 0.78 0.93 7.17
C PHE A 234 1.05 2.19 7.99
N SER A 235 -0.04 2.86 8.36
CA SER A 235 -0.03 4.04 9.21
C SER A 235 -0.71 3.64 10.52
N GLU A 236 0.03 3.64 11.63
CA GLU A 236 -0.55 3.68 12.97
C GLU A 236 -1.31 5.00 13.20
#